data_AF-A0A7X7IQY2-F1
#
_entry.id   AF-A0A7X7IQY2-F1
#
_cell.length_a   1.000
_cell.length_b   1.000
_cell.length_c   1.000
_cell.angle_alpha   90.00
_cell.angle_beta   90.00
_cell.angle_gamma   90.00
#
_symmetry.space_group_name_H-M   'P 1'
#
loop_
_entity.id
_entity.type
_entity.pdbx_description
1 polymer ?
#
loop_
_entity_poly.entity_id
_entity_poly.type
_entity_poly.pdbx_seq_one_letter_code
_entity_poly.pdbx_strand_id
1 'polypeptide(L)'
;MRPSRFGADHFTLRLLGDRAKNAAIWDELPPLDGANRLLASSLKPRAIVLAVDQNDNPLLVAETFGAGRVLAFAGDTTWRWPMRGFDEPHKRFWRQVVLWLAKMDELQEGTVWVRLSQRRLEPGGRLEVVVGANSPTGDPVDGATFEAEVALPDGSTSPLRLSRRGANGVGTFADTRTAGDYTVTVRARKGTESLGESKARFLVFEEDLELDNASADTTGMEALAAITGGRSIAPEQLPELLRELVEKTEHLEEKTEIKQTWWDTWPFFLLLVGLLGVEWFLRKRWGLV
;
A
#
# COMPACT_ATOMS: atom_id res chain seq x y z
N MET A 1 28.31 -17.98 -36.89
CA MET A 1 27.54 -18.28 -35.66
C MET A 1 26.09 -18.23 -36.07
N ARG A 2 25.32 -19.29 -35.82
CA ARG A 2 23.91 -19.35 -36.21
C ARG A 2 23.01 -19.61 -35.00
N PRO A 3 21.80 -19.04 -34.93
CA PRO A 3 20.83 -19.38 -33.91
C PRO A 3 20.50 -20.89 -33.95
N SER A 4 20.41 -21.51 -32.78
CA SER A 4 19.87 -22.85 -32.64
C SER A 4 18.33 -22.82 -32.81
N ARG A 5 17.68 -23.99 -32.78
CA ARG A 5 16.22 -24.08 -32.75
C ARG A 5 15.60 -23.27 -31.60
N PHE A 6 16.23 -23.27 -30.42
CA PHE A 6 15.75 -22.51 -29.26
C PHE A 6 16.18 -21.04 -29.32
N GLY A 7 17.32 -20.75 -29.94
CA GLY A 7 17.83 -19.39 -30.05
C GLY A 7 17.14 -18.54 -31.11
N ALA A 8 16.56 -19.14 -32.15
CA ALA A 8 15.96 -18.40 -33.28
C ALA A 8 14.90 -17.38 -32.84
N ASP A 9 14.14 -17.69 -31.79
CA ASP A 9 13.09 -16.83 -31.22
C ASP A 9 13.51 -16.21 -29.88
N HIS A 10 14.72 -16.49 -29.41
CA HIS A 10 15.19 -16.00 -28.10
C HIS A 10 15.58 -14.51 -28.18
N PHE A 11 15.21 -13.75 -27.15
CA PHE A 11 15.41 -12.29 -27.09
C PHE A 11 16.85 -11.85 -27.38
N THR A 12 17.85 -12.61 -26.93
CA THR A 12 19.28 -12.31 -27.12
C THR A 12 19.76 -12.36 -28.58
N LEU A 13 19.02 -13.05 -29.47
CA LEU A 13 19.40 -13.26 -30.87
C LEU A 13 18.44 -12.55 -31.84
N ARG A 14 17.59 -11.65 -31.35
CA ARG A 14 16.56 -10.97 -32.14
C ARG A 14 17.06 -9.65 -32.72
N LEU A 15 17.98 -9.67 -33.68
CA LEU A 15 18.52 -8.46 -34.31
C LEU A 15 17.45 -7.63 -35.02
N LEU A 16 16.47 -8.30 -35.63
CA LEU A 16 15.31 -7.70 -36.31
C LEU A 16 13.98 -8.26 -35.79
N GLY A 17 12.90 -7.50 -36.02
CA GLY A 17 11.54 -7.87 -35.61
C GLY A 17 10.95 -9.05 -36.38
N ASP A 18 11.38 -9.26 -37.62
CA ASP A 18 10.92 -10.30 -38.55
C ASP A 18 11.86 -11.53 -38.50
N ARG A 19 11.28 -12.72 -38.29
CA ARG A 19 12.01 -13.98 -38.13
C ARG A 19 12.86 -14.36 -39.35
N ALA A 20 12.31 -14.21 -40.56
CA ALA A 20 13.01 -14.61 -41.77
C ALA A 20 14.20 -13.66 -42.05
N LYS A 21 13.99 -12.36 -41.85
CA LYS A 21 15.05 -11.35 -41.98
C LYS A 21 16.11 -11.49 -40.90
N ASN A 22 15.72 -11.86 -39.68
CA ASN A 22 16.65 -12.10 -38.58
C ASN A 22 17.59 -13.27 -38.90
N ALA A 23 17.05 -14.38 -39.39
CA ALA A 23 17.84 -15.54 -39.81
C ALA A 23 18.84 -15.19 -40.93
N ALA A 24 18.37 -14.46 -41.96
CA ALA A 24 19.23 -14.03 -43.06
C ALA A 24 20.43 -13.19 -42.60
N ILE A 25 20.22 -12.24 -41.68
CA ILE A 25 21.34 -11.45 -41.12
C ILE A 25 22.34 -12.33 -40.37
N TRP A 26 21.86 -13.30 -39.58
CA TRP A 26 22.74 -14.22 -38.87
C TRP A 26 23.60 -15.07 -39.82
N ASP A 27 23.06 -15.43 -40.98
CA ASP A 27 23.78 -16.18 -42.01
C ASP A 27 24.80 -15.32 -42.77
N GLU A 28 24.55 -14.01 -42.91
CA GLU A 28 25.48 -13.06 -43.53
C GLU A 28 26.64 -12.64 -42.61
N LEU A 29 26.50 -12.83 -41.30
CA LEU A 29 27.52 -12.40 -40.34
C LEU A 29 28.85 -13.15 -40.55
N PRO A 30 29.99 -12.45 -40.45
CA PRO A 30 31.30 -13.08 -40.54
C PRO A 30 31.45 -14.22 -39.53
N PRO A 31 32.04 -15.37 -39.92
CA PRO A 31 32.33 -16.44 -38.99
C PRO A 31 33.32 -15.94 -37.92
N LEU A 32 33.20 -16.51 -36.73
CA LEU A 32 34.16 -16.29 -35.65
C LEU A 32 35.43 -17.09 -35.98
N ASP A 33 36.61 -16.53 -35.72
CA ASP A 33 37.88 -17.23 -36.01
C ASP A 33 38.12 -18.40 -35.06
N GLY A 34 37.59 -18.30 -33.85
CA GLY A 34 37.75 -19.28 -32.80
C GLY A 34 36.64 -19.17 -31.77
N ALA A 35 36.51 -20.23 -30.98
CA ALA A 35 35.64 -20.28 -29.82
C ALA A 35 36.17 -21.31 -28.82
N ASN A 36 35.94 -21.05 -27.53
CA ASN A 36 36.17 -22.05 -26.49
C ASN A 36 35.26 -23.26 -26.70
N ARG A 37 35.81 -24.47 -26.59
CA ARG A 37 35.03 -25.68 -26.82
C ARG A 37 34.12 -25.99 -25.62
N LEU A 38 32.84 -25.68 -25.77
CA LEU A 38 31.80 -26.13 -24.85
C LEU A 38 31.33 -27.53 -25.26
N LEU A 39 31.57 -28.54 -24.42
CA LEU A 39 31.13 -29.90 -24.72
C LEU A 39 29.63 -30.01 -24.44
N ALA A 40 28.85 -30.39 -25.45
CA ALA A 40 27.41 -30.60 -25.29
C ALA A 40 27.07 -31.61 -24.19
N SER A 41 27.92 -32.63 -23.98
CA SER A 41 27.77 -33.64 -22.94
C SER A 41 28.02 -33.13 -21.52
N SER A 42 28.70 -31.99 -21.35
CA SER A 42 28.97 -31.40 -20.02
C SER A 42 28.06 -30.21 -19.71
N LEU A 43 27.10 -29.90 -20.58
CA LEU A 43 26.10 -28.87 -20.31
C LEU A 43 25.17 -29.34 -19.19
N LYS A 44 24.84 -28.42 -18.28
CA LYS A 44 23.87 -28.70 -17.21
C LYS A 44 22.49 -29.00 -17.81
N PRO A 45 21.64 -29.78 -17.13
CA PRO A 45 20.32 -30.17 -17.66
C PRO A 45 19.39 -28.99 -18.01
N ARG A 46 19.56 -27.84 -17.34
CA ARG A 46 18.76 -26.62 -17.57
C ARG A 46 19.40 -25.63 -18.54
N ALA A 47 20.59 -25.95 -19.07
CA ALA A 47 21.27 -25.10 -20.02
C ALA A 47 20.61 -25.21 -21.39
N ILE A 48 20.31 -24.06 -21.99
CA ILE A 48 19.71 -23.95 -23.31
C ILE A 48 20.78 -23.42 -24.26
N VAL A 49 21.09 -24.19 -25.30
CA VAL A 49 21.99 -23.74 -26.37
C VAL A 49 21.21 -22.78 -27.26
N LEU A 50 21.63 -21.52 -27.30
CA LEU A 50 21.01 -20.46 -28.10
C LEU A 50 21.68 -20.30 -29.47
N ALA A 51 23.00 -20.46 -29.57
CA ALA A 51 23.70 -20.37 -30.85
C ALA A 51 24.75 -21.47 -30.98
N VAL A 52 24.99 -21.88 -32.23
CA VAL A 52 25.94 -22.92 -32.59
C VAL A 52 26.87 -22.47 -33.72
N ASP A 53 27.98 -23.17 -33.89
CA ASP A 53 28.87 -23.02 -35.04
C ASP A 53 28.35 -23.81 -36.27
N GLN A 54 29.19 -23.93 -37.31
CA GLN A 54 28.85 -24.69 -38.51
C GLN A 54 28.77 -26.21 -38.27
N ASN A 55 29.43 -26.71 -37.21
CA ASN A 55 29.51 -28.12 -36.84
C ASN A 55 28.58 -28.46 -35.66
N ASP A 56 27.57 -27.62 -35.38
CA ASP A 56 26.62 -27.76 -34.27
C ASP A 56 27.26 -27.72 -32.86
N ASN A 57 28.48 -27.19 -32.73
CA ASN A 57 29.09 -26.96 -31.41
C ASN A 57 28.43 -25.75 -30.72
N PRO A 58 28.09 -25.84 -29.43
CA PRO A 58 27.52 -24.71 -28.68
C PRO A 58 28.46 -23.51 -28.62
N LEU A 59 27.96 -22.34 -29.06
CA LEU A 59 28.66 -21.05 -28.99
C LEU A 59 28.07 -20.09 -27.97
N LEU A 60 26.74 -20.13 -27.78
CA LEU A 60 26.05 -19.31 -26.81
C LEU A 60 25.09 -20.19 -26.02
N VAL A 61 25.27 -20.22 -24.71
CA VAL A 61 24.48 -21.06 -23.81
C VAL A 61 23.90 -20.18 -22.71
N ALA A 62 22.61 -20.33 -22.45
CA ALA A 62 21.89 -19.63 -21.40
C ALA A 62 21.42 -20.62 -20.33
N GLU A 63 21.42 -20.19 -19.07
CA GLU A 63 20.83 -20.93 -17.96
C GLU A 63 20.24 -19.93 -16.95
N THR A 64 19.19 -20.33 -16.25
CA THR A 64 18.69 -19.62 -15.07
C THR A 64 19.13 -20.38 -13.82
N PHE A 65 19.88 -19.72 -12.94
CA PHE A 65 20.32 -20.29 -11.66
C PHE A 65 19.76 -19.48 -10.49
N GLY A 66 18.92 -20.12 -9.67
CA GLY A 66 18.14 -19.41 -8.66
C GLY A 66 17.26 -18.32 -9.28
N ALA A 67 17.38 -17.09 -8.78
CA ALA A 67 16.71 -15.92 -9.32
C ALA A 67 17.51 -15.20 -10.43
N GLY A 68 18.74 -15.64 -10.73
CA GLY A 68 19.64 -14.99 -11.69
C GLY A 68 19.63 -15.65 -13.08
N ARG A 69 20.11 -14.90 -14.07
CA ARG A 69 20.36 -15.37 -15.43
C ARG A 69 21.85 -15.44 -15.68
N VAL A 70 22.29 -16.54 -16.29
CA VAL A 70 23.69 -16.81 -16.62
C VAL A 70 23.77 -17.06 -18.11
N LEU A 71 24.77 -16.47 -18.74
CA LEU A 71 25.05 -16.62 -20.16
C LEU A 71 26.54 -16.94 -20.33
N ALA A 72 26.84 -17.98 -21.07
CA ALA A 72 28.18 -18.33 -21.49
C ALA A 72 28.29 -18.12 -23.01
N PHE A 73 29.16 -17.20 -23.43
CA PHE A 73 29.50 -16.99 -24.83
C PHE A 73 30.92 -17.48 -25.07
N ALA A 74 31.08 -18.41 -26.01
CA ALA A 74 32.33 -19.09 -26.28
C ALA A 74 33.25 -18.34 -27.25
N GLY A 75 32.71 -17.40 -28.03
CA GLY A 75 33.47 -16.64 -29.03
C GLY A 75 34.16 -15.40 -28.47
N ASP A 76 35.24 -14.98 -29.12
CA ASP A 76 36.07 -13.84 -28.72
C ASP A 76 36.32 -12.82 -29.86
N THR A 77 35.78 -13.07 -31.05
CA THR A 77 36.06 -12.27 -32.27
C THR A 77 34.87 -11.48 -32.82
N THR A 78 33.82 -11.25 -32.02
CA THR A 78 32.66 -10.45 -32.43
C THR A 78 33.01 -8.99 -32.74
N TRP A 79 34.09 -8.45 -32.15
CA TRP A 79 34.62 -7.11 -32.44
C TRP A 79 35.05 -6.90 -33.90
N ARG A 80 35.23 -7.99 -34.67
CA ARG A 80 35.53 -7.92 -36.11
C ARG A 80 34.30 -7.64 -36.97
N TRP A 81 33.08 -7.84 -36.45
CA TRP A 81 31.86 -7.59 -37.21
C TRP A 81 31.72 -6.12 -37.64
N PRO A 82 31.91 -5.11 -36.76
CA PRO A 82 31.95 -3.71 -37.18
C PRO A 82 33.00 -3.42 -38.26
N MET A 83 34.16 -4.06 -38.21
CA MET A 83 35.23 -3.89 -39.21
C MET A 83 34.86 -4.42 -40.60
N ARG A 84 33.85 -5.29 -40.69
CA ARG A 84 33.33 -5.85 -41.95
C ARG A 84 31.97 -5.27 -42.32
N GLY A 85 31.58 -4.12 -41.75
CA GLY A 85 30.34 -3.42 -42.08
C GLY A 85 29.10 -3.84 -41.27
N PHE A 86 29.25 -4.73 -40.29
CA PHE A 86 28.15 -5.23 -39.45
C PHE A 86 28.12 -4.57 -38.06
N ASP A 87 28.27 -3.24 -38.01
CA ASP A 87 28.27 -2.47 -36.76
C ASP A 87 26.91 -2.53 -36.02
N GLU A 88 25.81 -2.35 -36.75
CA GLU A 88 24.46 -2.37 -36.18
C GLU A 88 24.08 -3.75 -35.62
N PRO A 89 24.28 -4.89 -36.34
CA PRO A 89 24.12 -6.23 -35.78
C PRO A 89 24.96 -6.47 -34.51
N HIS A 90 26.23 -6.05 -34.51
CA HIS A 90 27.12 -6.21 -33.37
C HIS A 90 26.60 -5.46 -32.13
N LYS A 91 26.25 -4.18 -32.29
CA LYS A 91 25.68 -3.36 -31.20
C LYS A 91 24.37 -3.95 -30.69
N ARG A 92 23.49 -4.39 -31.59
CA ARG A 92 22.20 -5.00 -31.22
C ARG A 92 22.37 -6.29 -30.44
N PHE A 93 23.24 -7.18 -30.90
CA PHE A 93 23.53 -8.45 -30.23
C PHE A 93 23.97 -8.21 -28.79
N TRP A 94 25.02 -7.41 -28.57
CA TRP A 94 25.52 -7.15 -27.22
C TRP A 94 24.53 -6.39 -26.35
N ARG A 95 23.79 -5.42 -26.93
CA ARG A 95 22.72 -4.74 -26.22
C ARG A 95 21.65 -5.74 -25.73
N GLN A 96 21.21 -6.66 -26.57
CA GLN A 96 20.20 -7.65 -26.18
C GLN A 96 20.71 -8.64 -25.14
N VAL A 97 21.97 -9.05 -25.25
CA VAL A 97 22.65 -9.85 -24.22
C VAL A 97 22.62 -9.14 -22.87
N VAL A 98 23.03 -7.88 -22.81
CA VAL A 98 23.05 -7.10 -21.57
C VAL A 98 21.64 -6.88 -21.02
N LEU A 99 20.68 -6.52 -21.87
CA LEU A 99 19.29 -6.32 -21.47
C LEU A 99 18.66 -7.62 -20.93
N TRP A 100 18.93 -8.75 -21.56
CA TRP A 100 18.43 -10.06 -21.11
C TRP A 100 19.02 -10.46 -19.76
N LEU A 101 20.32 -10.24 -19.56
CA LEU A 101 20.97 -10.49 -18.26
C LEU A 101 20.40 -9.58 -17.15
N ALA A 102 20.02 -8.35 -17.50
CA ALA A 102 19.36 -7.40 -16.62
C ALA A 102 17.84 -7.63 -16.45
N LYS A 103 17.28 -8.71 -17.03
CA LYS A 103 15.83 -9.03 -17.03
C LYS A 103 14.94 -7.95 -17.67
N MET A 104 15.47 -7.14 -18.57
CA MET A 104 14.72 -6.06 -19.23
C MET A 104 13.83 -6.59 -20.36
N ASP A 105 13.97 -7.83 -20.76
CA ASP A 105 13.02 -8.57 -21.61
C ASP A 105 11.73 -8.93 -20.86
N GLU A 106 11.77 -9.10 -19.53
CA GLU A 106 10.54 -9.26 -18.71
C GLU A 106 9.76 -7.93 -18.65
N LEU A 107 10.42 -6.79 -18.84
CA LEU A 107 9.72 -5.51 -19.05
C LEU A 107 9.02 -5.44 -20.41
N GLN A 108 9.33 -6.32 -21.38
CA GLN A 108 8.52 -6.45 -22.59
C GLN A 108 7.20 -7.18 -22.34
N GLU A 109 7.07 -7.92 -21.23
CA GLU A 109 5.77 -8.37 -20.70
C GLU A 109 5.07 -7.25 -19.88
N GLY A 110 5.79 -6.17 -19.60
CA GLY A 110 5.34 -4.96 -18.89
C GLY A 110 5.05 -3.77 -19.81
N THR A 111 4.47 -4.01 -21.01
CA THR A 111 3.92 -2.93 -21.87
C THR A 111 3.02 -2.01 -21.05
N VAL A 112 2.33 -2.54 -20.04
CA VAL A 112 1.38 -1.82 -19.19
C VAL A 112 2.03 -1.44 -17.87
N TRP A 113 1.88 -0.17 -17.47
CA TRP A 113 2.32 0.32 -16.17
C TRP A 113 1.17 0.95 -15.39
N VAL A 114 1.29 0.90 -14.07
CA VAL A 114 0.35 1.49 -13.12
C VAL A 114 1.14 2.36 -12.15
N ARG A 115 0.77 3.63 -12.04
CA ARG A 115 1.29 4.59 -11.07
C ARG A 115 0.19 4.96 -10.09
N LEU A 116 0.49 4.79 -8.82
CA LEU A 116 -0.37 5.20 -7.72
C LEU A 116 0.17 6.52 -7.17
N SER A 117 -0.71 7.48 -6.84
CA SER A 117 -0.28 8.77 -6.26
C SER A 117 0.42 8.60 -4.91
N GLN A 118 0.03 7.56 -4.17
CA GLN A 118 0.63 7.16 -2.90
C GLN A 118 0.47 5.65 -2.70
N ARG A 119 1.29 5.08 -1.81
CA ARG A 119 1.25 3.64 -1.49
C ARG A 119 0.67 3.33 -0.11
N ARG A 120 0.41 4.36 0.69
CA ARG A 120 -0.18 4.28 2.01
C ARG A 120 -1.33 5.29 2.08
N LEU A 121 -2.45 4.89 2.64
CA LEU A 121 -3.67 5.69 2.77
C LEU A 121 -4.26 5.53 4.16
N GLU A 122 -4.87 6.60 4.66
CA GLU A 122 -5.80 6.54 5.77
C GLU A 122 -7.12 5.87 5.35
N PRO A 123 -7.89 5.29 6.29
CA PRO A 123 -9.23 4.78 6.01
C PRO A 123 -10.12 5.87 5.40
N GLY A 124 -10.74 5.57 4.26
CA GLY A 124 -11.57 6.52 3.50
C GLY A 124 -10.78 7.50 2.62
N GLY A 125 -9.45 7.39 2.57
CA GLY A 125 -8.59 8.18 1.70
C GLY A 125 -8.82 7.88 0.20
N ARG A 126 -8.61 8.88 -0.66
CA ARG A 126 -8.76 8.72 -2.11
C ARG A 126 -7.41 8.45 -2.77
N LEU A 127 -7.38 7.45 -3.65
CA LEU A 127 -6.20 7.07 -4.41
C LEU A 127 -6.36 7.49 -5.87
N GLU A 128 -5.46 8.33 -6.36
CA GLU A 128 -5.35 8.60 -7.79
C GLU A 128 -4.48 7.53 -8.45
N VAL A 129 -4.98 6.96 -9.53
CA VAL A 129 -4.34 5.91 -10.30
C VAL A 129 -4.17 6.39 -11.73
N VAL A 130 -2.93 6.39 -12.20
CA VAL A 130 -2.58 6.68 -13.59
C VAL A 130 -2.05 5.40 -14.23
N VAL A 131 -2.58 5.05 -15.39
CA VAL A 131 -2.18 3.87 -16.14
C VAL A 131 -1.78 4.28 -17.55
N GLY A 132 -0.87 3.51 -18.14
CA GLY A 132 -0.48 3.70 -19.52
C GLY A 132 0.11 2.44 -20.10
N ALA A 133 0.35 2.47 -21.40
CA ALA A 133 1.06 1.40 -22.08
C ALA A 133 2.18 1.98 -22.97
N ASN A 134 3.34 1.34 -22.98
CA ASN A 134 4.50 1.72 -23.79
C ASN A 134 4.84 0.59 -24.76
N SER A 135 5.19 0.92 -26.00
CA SER A 135 5.65 -0.03 -27.01
C SER A 135 6.96 -0.70 -26.58
N PRO A 136 7.39 -1.78 -27.26
CA PRO A 136 8.70 -2.37 -27.06
C PRO A 136 9.89 -1.39 -27.30
N THR A 137 9.64 -0.26 -27.98
CA THR A 137 10.62 0.82 -28.19
C THR A 137 10.60 1.87 -27.09
N GLY A 138 9.65 1.81 -26.15
CA GLY A 138 9.50 2.73 -25.02
C GLY A 138 8.50 3.86 -25.24
N ASP A 139 7.92 3.96 -26.44
CA ASP A 139 7.00 5.04 -26.82
C ASP A 139 5.58 4.78 -26.31
N PRO A 140 4.82 5.80 -25.87
CA PRO A 140 3.43 5.62 -25.45
C PRO A 140 2.55 5.03 -26.56
N VAL A 141 1.70 4.06 -26.22
CA VAL A 141 0.76 3.44 -27.15
C VAL A 141 -0.55 4.22 -27.19
N ASP A 142 -0.72 5.02 -28.23
CA ASP A 142 -1.99 5.70 -28.48
C ASP A 142 -3.11 4.72 -28.83
N GLY A 143 -4.32 5.05 -28.38
CA GLY A 143 -5.54 4.28 -28.67
C GLY A 143 -5.78 3.07 -27.75
N ALA A 144 -4.90 2.79 -26.78
CA ALA A 144 -5.09 1.70 -25.83
C ALA A 144 -6.35 1.88 -24.96
N THR A 145 -7.06 0.79 -24.71
CA THR A 145 -8.19 0.70 -23.78
C THR A 145 -7.71 0.00 -22.52
N PHE A 146 -8.00 0.60 -21.37
CA PHE A 146 -7.57 0.11 -20.07
C PHE A 146 -8.78 -0.32 -19.25
N GLU A 147 -8.70 -1.52 -18.68
CA GLU A 147 -9.65 -2.04 -17.72
C GLU A 147 -8.92 -2.25 -16.40
N ALA A 148 -9.45 -1.67 -15.32
CA ALA A 148 -8.83 -1.72 -14.01
C ALA A 148 -9.81 -2.23 -12.95
N GLU A 149 -9.29 -3.07 -12.07
CA GLU A 149 -10.00 -3.66 -10.94
C GLU A 149 -9.12 -3.55 -9.69
N VAL A 150 -9.75 -3.34 -8.54
CA VAL A 150 -9.07 -3.30 -7.24
C VAL A 150 -9.56 -4.50 -6.43
N ALA A 151 -8.63 -5.34 -6.01
CA ALA A 151 -8.89 -6.37 -5.02
C ALA A 151 -8.80 -5.74 -3.61
N LEU A 152 -9.85 -5.91 -2.83
CA LEU A 152 -9.96 -5.45 -1.45
C LEU A 152 -9.35 -6.48 -0.48
N PRO A 153 -9.03 -6.09 0.77
CA PRO A 153 -8.47 -6.98 1.79
C PRO A 153 -9.37 -8.17 2.14
N ASP A 154 -10.69 -8.03 1.96
CA ASP A 154 -11.69 -9.08 2.20
C ASP A 154 -11.79 -10.12 1.06
N GLY A 155 -10.99 -9.95 0.01
CA GLY A 155 -10.99 -10.80 -1.19
C GLY A 155 -12.05 -10.43 -2.23
N SER A 156 -12.90 -9.45 -1.96
CA SER A 156 -13.82 -8.89 -2.96
C SER A 156 -13.07 -8.06 -4.00
N THR A 157 -13.70 -7.82 -5.15
CA THR A 157 -13.13 -6.98 -6.21
C THR A 157 -14.09 -5.86 -6.57
N SER A 158 -13.55 -4.66 -6.76
CA SER A 158 -14.30 -3.49 -7.18
C SER A 158 -13.72 -2.94 -8.50
N PRO A 159 -14.56 -2.61 -9.49
CA PRO A 159 -14.08 -2.00 -10.73
C PRO A 159 -13.56 -0.58 -10.47
N LEU A 160 -12.43 -0.24 -11.09
CA LEU A 160 -11.87 1.11 -11.09
C LEU A 160 -12.18 1.79 -12.43
N ARG A 161 -13.03 2.82 -12.39
CA ARG A 161 -13.38 3.60 -13.59
C ARG A 161 -12.21 4.51 -13.98
N LEU A 162 -11.72 4.32 -15.20
CA LEU A 162 -10.65 5.12 -15.79
C LEU A 162 -11.25 6.06 -16.85
N SER A 163 -10.81 7.32 -16.82
CA SER A 163 -11.07 8.32 -17.86
C SER A 163 -9.83 8.49 -18.71
N ARG A 164 -10.01 8.63 -20.03
CA ARG A 164 -8.88 8.81 -20.96
C ARG A 164 -8.34 10.24 -20.88
N ARG A 165 -7.02 10.39 -20.72
CA ARG A 165 -6.28 11.66 -20.78
C ARG A 165 -5.04 11.45 -21.66
N GLY A 166 -5.15 11.85 -22.93
CA GLY A 166 -4.11 11.56 -23.94
C GLY A 166 -3.97 10.06 -24.18
N ALA A 167 -2.73 9.55 -24.12
CA ALA A 167 -2.41 8.12 -24.23
C ALA A 167 -2.69 7.32 -22.94
N ASN A 168 -2.98 8.00 -21.82
CA ASN A 168 -3.09 7.40 -20.49
C ASN A 168 -4.55 7.29 -20.02
N GLY A 169 -4.79 6.37 -19.09
CA GLY A 169 -6.00 6.31 -18.29
C GLY A 169 -5.77 6.90 -16.90
N VAL A 170 -6.70 7.69 -16.38
CA VAL A 170 -6.65 8.25 -15.03
C VAL A 170 -7.96 7.92 -14.31
N GLY A 171 -7.88 7.42 -13.09
CA GLY A 171 -9.04 7.14 -12.26
C GLY A 171 -8.77 7.46 -10.80
N THR A 172 -9.85 7.49 -10.03
CA THR A 172 -9.78 7.66 -8.58
C THR A 172 -10.52 6.52 -7.92
N PHE A 173 -9.83 5.84 -6.99
CA PHE A 173 -10.43 4.83 -6.14
C PHE A 173 -10.66 5.42 -4.74
N ALA A 174 -11.83 5.16 -4.16
CA ALA A 174 -12.23 5.74 -2.88
C ALA A 174 -12.82 4.73 -1.89
N ASP A 175 -13.00 3.46 -2.29
CA ASP A 175 -13.54 2.44 -1.40
C ASP A 175 -12.42 1.80 -0.57
N THR A 176 -11.87 2.61 0.32
CA THR A 176 -10.68 2.34 1.13
C THR A 176 -11.02 2.36 2.62
N ARG A 177 -12.24 1.96 2.97
CA ARG A 177 -12.75 2.03 4.36
C ARG A 177 -12.16 0.95 5.26
N THR A 178 -11.82 -0.20 4.69
CA THR A 178 -11.27 -1.33 5.43
C THR A 178 -9.75 -1.26 5.42
N ALA A 179 -9.12 -1.37 6.59
CA ALA A 179 -7.67 -1.47 6.68
C ALA A 179 -7.15 -2.78 6.07
N GLY A 180 -5.97 -2.74 5.45
CA GLY A 180 -5.31 -3.89 4.84
C GLY A 180 -4.70 -3.60 3.47
N ASP A 181 -4.21 -4.67 2.84
CA ASP A 181 -3.56 -4.62 1.53
C ASP A 181 -4.58 -4.64 0.39
N TYR A 182 -4.43 -3.69 -0.53
CA TYR A 182 -5.21 -3.59 -1.76
C TYR A 182 -4.30 -3.84 -2.97
N THR A 183 -4.84 -4.49 -4.00
CA THR A 183 -4.12 -4.71 -5.27
C THR A 183 -4.91 -4.16 -6.44
N VAL A 184 -4.36 -3.15 -7.12
CA VAL A 184 -4.86 -2.64 -8.40
C VAL A 184 -4.30 -3.52 -9.51
N THR A 185 -5.19 -4.14 -10.28
CA THR A 185 -4.84 -4.91 -11.49
C THR A 185 -5.36 -4.17 -12.71
N VAL A 186 -4.50 -3.97 -13.71
CA VAL A 186 -4.83 -3.23 -14.93
C VAL A 186 -4.48 -4.08 -16.13
N ARG A 187 -5.45 -4.25 -17.02
CA ARG A 187 -5.30 -4.93 -18.32
C ARG A 187 -5.44 -3.90 -19.42
N ALA A 188 -4.51 -3.91 -20.37
CA ALA A 188 -4.58 -3.02 -21.53
C ALA A 188 -4.76 -3.80 -22.83
N ARG A 189 -5.56 -3.25 -23.74
CA ARG A 189 -5.81 -3.81 -25.06
C ARG A 189 -5.83 -2.73 -26.13
N LYS A 190 -5.37 -3.04 -27.35
CA LYS A 190 -5.48 -2.17 -28.51
C LYS A 190 -6.30 -2.88 -29.59
N GLY A 191 -7.56 -2.49 -29.75
CA GLY A 191 -8.51 -3.25 -30.58
C GLY A 191 -8.72 -4.65 -30.02
N THR A 192 -8.27 -5.67 -30.75
CA THR A 192 -8.34 -7.09 -30.36
C THR A 192 -7.04 -7.63 -29.75
N GLU A 193 -5.94 -6.87 -29.80
CA GLU A 193 -4.63 -7.29 -29.31
C GLU A 193 -4.49 -6.95 -27.82
N SER A 194 -4.11 -7.94 -27.00
CA SER A 194 -3.78 -7.73 -25.59
C SER A 194 -2.37 -7.15 -25.48
N LEU A 195 -2.23 -6.01 -24.81
CA LEU A 195 -0.96 -5.35 -24.59
C LEU A 195 -0.27 -5.86 -23.31
N GLY A 196 -1.02 -6.43 -22.37
CA GLY A 196 -0.49 -7.01 -21.14
C GLY A 196 -1.34 -6.70 -19.90
N GLU A 197 -0.84 -7.17 -18.75
CA GLU A 197 -1.42 -6.94 -17.42
C GLU A 197 -0.34 -6.38 -16.48
N SER A 198 -0.73 -5.46 -15.59
CA SER A 198 0.16 -4.90 -14.58
C SER A 198 -0.55 -4.77 -13.25
N LYS A 199 0.20 -4.94 -12.16
CA LYS A 199 -0.33 -4.90 -10.79
C LYS A 199 0.44 -3.92 -9.93
N ALA A 200 -0.29 -3.17 -9.11
CA ALA A 200 0.29 -2.30 -8.10
C ALA A 200 -0.44 -2.49 -6.77
N ARG A 201 0.32 -2.49 -5.67
CA ARG A 201 -0.23 -2.65 -4.31
C ARG A 201 -0.16 -1.34 -3.53
N PHE A 202 -1.17 -1.11 -2.69
CA PHE A 202 -1.17 -0.05 -1.68
C PHE A 202 -1.78 -0.57 -0.38
N LEU A 203 -1.41 0.05 0.73
CA LEU A 203 -1.86 -0.29 2.07
C LEU A 203 -2.80 0.79 2.58
N VAL A 204 -3.98 0.40 3.06
CA VAL A 204 -4.77 1.25 3.96
C VAL A 204 -4.38 0.85 5.37
N PHE A 205 -3.74 1.74 6.10
CA PHE A 205 -3.29 1.44 7.46
C PHE A 205 -4.34 1.96 8.45
N GLU A 206 -4.50 1.24 9.55
CA GLU A 206 -5.27 1.70 10.69
C GLU A 206 -4.27 2.33 11.65
N GLU A 207 -4.23 3.66 11.67
CA GLU A 207 -3.46 4.39 12.67
C GLU A 207 -4.35 4.61 13.88
N ASP A 208 -4.09 3.88 14.96
CA ASP A 208 -4.72 4.14 16.24
C ASP A 208 -3.94 5.26 16.92
N LEU A 209 -4.42 6.49 16.76
CA LEU A 209 -3.81 7.69 17.35
C LEU A 209 -3.69 7.60 18.89
N GLU A 210 -4.53 6.78 19.54
CA GLU A 210 -4.46 6.51 20.98
C GLU A 210 -3.23 5.66 21.35
N LEU A 211 -2.69 4.88 20.40
CA LEU A 211 -1.52 4.03 20.60
C LEU A 211 -0.20 4.69 20.17
N ASP A 212 -0.23 5.79 19.41
CA ASP A 212 0.98 6.50 18.97
C ASP A 212 1.69 7.20 20.14
N ASN A 213 0.91 7.71 21.10
CA ASN A 213 1.43 8.24 22.36
C ASN A 213 0.60 7.77 23.56
N ALA A 214 0.88 6.54 24.01
CA ALA A 214 0.25 5.96 25.21
C ALA A 214 0.74 6.57 26.55
N SER A 215 1.51 7.67 26.53
CA SER A 215 1.97 8.31 27.76
C SER A 215 0.89 9.24 28.34
N ALA A 216 0.71 9.20 29.65
CA ALA A 216 -0.21 10.10 30.33
C ALA A 216 0.32 11.55 30.32
N ASP A 217 -0.53 12.52 29.93
CA ASP A 217 -0.23 13.94 30.10
C ASP A 217 -0.46 14.36 31.55
N THR A 218 0.56 14.16 32.38
CA THR A 218 0.55 14.49 33.81
C THR A 218 0.31 15.98 34.06
N THR A 219 0.81 16.85 33.17
CA THR A 219 0.68 18.31 33.30
C THR A 219 -0.78 18.73 33.06
N GLY A 220 -1.42 18.17 32.03
CA GLY A 220 -2.84 18.39 31.76
C GLY A 220 -3.74 17.86 32.87
N MET A 221 -3.44 16.67 33.39
CA MET A 221 -4.18 16.09 34.53
C MET A 221 -4.08 16.96 35.79
N GLU A 222 -2.89 17.47 36.11
CA GLU A 222 -2.69 18.40 37.24
C GLU A 222 -3.44 19.71 37.07
N ALA A 223 -3.42 20.30 35.87
CA ALA A 223 -4.15 21.54 35.59
C ALA A 223 -5.67 21.37 35.73
N LEU A 224 -6.23 20.26 35.22
CA LEU A 224 -7.65 19.93 35.37
C LEU A 224 -8.04 19.69 36.82
N ALA A 225 -7.22 18.95 37.57
CA ALA A 225 -7.42 18.71 38.99
C ALA A 225 -7.45 20.04 39.78
N ALA A 226 -6.53 20.96 39.49
CA ALA A 226 -6.48 22.26 40.15
C ALA A 226 -7.74 23.11 39.92
N ILE A 227 -8.35 23.07 38.73
CA ILE A 227 -9.56 23.85 38.40
C ILE A 227 -10.82 23.20 38.98
N THR A 228 -10.88 21.87 39.05
CA THR A 228 -12.06 21.12 39.50
C THR A 228 -12.08 20.83 41.00
N GLY A 229 -10.98 21.15 41.71
CA GLY A 229 -10.78 20.75 43.11
C GLY A 229 -10.46 19.26 43.30
N GLY A 230 -10.10 18.57 42.20
CA GLY A 230 -9.67 17.17 42.21
C GLY A 230 -8.19 17.01 42.56
N ARG A 231 -7.71 15.75 42.48
CA ARG A 231 -6.29 15.40 42.67
C ARG A 231 -5.85 14.47 41.54
N SER A 232 -4.78 14.84 40.83
CA SER A 232 -4.08 13.95 39.91
C SER A 232 -3.23 12.99 40.72
N ILE A 233 -3.31 11.69 40.45
CA ILE A 233 -2.54 10.65 41.16
C ILE A 233 -1.90 9.69 40.17
N ALA A 234 -0.73 9.18 40.53
CA ALA A 234 -0.09 8.09 39.78
C ALA A 234 -0.79 6.75 40.07
N PRO A 235 -0.75 5.76 39.16
CA PRO A 235 -1.36 4.44 39.37
C PRO A 235 -0.91 3.76 40.67
N GLU A 236 0.34 3.96 41.07
CA GLU A 236 0.93 3.37 42.28
C GLU A 236 0.34 3.94 43.58
N GLN A 237 -0.24 5.14 43.52
CA GLN A 237 -0.84 5.84 44.67
C GLN A 237 -2.33 5.50 44.86
N LEU A 238 -2.93 4.77 43.90
CA LEU A 238 -4.35 4.38 43.98
C LEU A 238 -4.71 3.60 45.25
N PRO A 239 -3.91 2.63 45.74
CA PRO A 239 -4.24 1.91 46.98
C PRO A 239 -4.27 2.83 48.22
N GLU A 240 -3.44 3.87 48.24
CA GLU A 240 -3.39 4.83 49.35
C GLU A 240 -4.59 5.78 49.31
N LEU A 241 -4.96 6.28 48.11
CA LEU A 241 -6.19 7.05 47.93
C LEU A 241 -7.42 6.25 48.37
N LEU A 242 -7.52 4.97 48.02
CA LEU A 242 -8.65 4.13 48.42
C LEU A 242 -8.76 3.99 49.95
N ARG A 243 -7.62 3.87 50.65
CA ARG A 243 -7.61 3.86 52.13
C ARG A 243 -8.05 5.20 52.70
N GLU A 244 -7.51 6.30 52.16
CA GLU A 244 -7.88 7.67 52.57
C GLU A 244 -9.38 7.93 52.39
N LEU A 245 -9.98 7.47 51.30
CA LEU A 245 -11.41 7.61 51.04
C LEU A 245 -12.27 6.80 52.03
N VAL A 246 -11.84 5.57 52.36
CA VAL A 246 -12.53 4.75 53.36
C VAL A 246 -12.50 5.42 54.74
N GLU A 247 -11.33 5.90 55.18
CA GLU A 247 -11.18 6.59 56.46
C GLU A 247 -11.95 7.92 56.52
N LYS A 248 -11.92 8.72 55.45
CA LYS A 248 -12.70 9.98 55.38
C LYS A 248 -14.21 9.74 55.40
N THR A 249 -14.68 8.61 54.88
CA THR A 249 -16.11 8.27 54.89
C THR A 249 -16.61 7.96 56.31
N GLU A 250 -15.76 7.44 57.20
CA GLU A 250 -16.11 7.25 58.63
C GLU A 250 -16.27 8.57 59.40
N HIS A 251 -15.77 9.69 58.87
CA HIS A 251 -15.80 11.01 59.51
C HIS A 251 -16.58 12.06 58.71
N LEU A 252 -17.51 11.62 57.84
CA LEU A 252 -18.41 12.54 57.16
C LEU A 252 -19.41 13.11 58.19
N GLU A 253 -19.02 14.18 58.88
CA GLU A 253 -19.96 15.01 59.62
C GLU A 253 -20.90 15.68 58.61
N GLU A 254 -22.05 15.06 58.39
CA GLU A 254 -23.16 15.67 57.68
C GLU A 254 -23.55 16.94 58.44
N LYS A 255 -23.14 18.11 57.93
CA LYS A 255 -23.67 19.39 58.38
C LYS A 255 -25.14 19.46 57.97
N THR A 256 -26.00 18.83 58.76
CA THR A 256 -27.42 18.99 58.64
C THR A 256 -27.75 20.40 59.11
N GLU A 257 -27.90 21.33 58.17
CA GLU A 257 -28.48 22.64 58.45
C GLU A 257 -29.96 22.46 58.83
N ILE A 258 -30.23 22.23 60.11
CA ILE A 258 -31.58 22.24 60.63
C ILE A 258 -32.02 23.71 60.71
N LYS A 259 -32.81 24.16 59.73
CA LYS A 259 -33.50 25.46 59.78
C LYS A 259 -34.56 25.43 60.88
N GLN A 260 -34.16 25.74 62.11
CA GLN A 260 -35.12 25.92 63.20
C GLN A 260 -35.98 27.14 62.91
N THR A 261 -37.25 26.88 62.73
CA THR A 261 -38.23 27.85 62.29
C THR A 261 -38.95 28.41 63.51
N TRP A 262 -38.91 29.72 63.71
CA TRP A 262 -39.29 30.35 64.98
C TRP A 262 -40.80 30.23 65.27
N TRP A 263 -41.62 30.10 64.23
CA TRP A 263 -43.06 29.91 64.31
C TRP A 263 -43.49 28.44 64.47
N ASP A 264 -42.59 27.49 64.24
CA ASP A 264 -42.85 26.06 64.43
C ASP A 264 -42.42 25.60 65.83
N THR A 265 -42.91 26.34 66.84
CA THR A 265 -42.64 26.03 68.24
C THR A 265 -43.95 25.97 69.03
N TRP A 266 -44.05 24.99 69.93
CA TRP A 266 -45.20 24.81 70.82
C TRP A 266 -45.66 26.09 71.52
N PRO A 267 -44.77 26.97 72.03
CA PRO A 267 -45.19 28.22 72.65
C PRO A 267 -45.88 29.18 71.67
N PHE A 268 -45.40 29.28 70.43
CA PHE A 268 -46.02 30.13 69.41
C PHE A 268 -47.42 29.62 69.03
N PHE A 269 -47.57 28.29 68.90
CA PHE A 269 -48.88 27.67 68.67
C PHE A 269 -49.85 27.96 69.83
N LEU A 270 -49.40 27.81 71.08
CA LEU A 270 -50.23 28.10 72.26
C LEU A 270 -50.60 29.58 72.35
N LEU A 271 -49.68 30.49 72.00
CA LEU A 271 -49.95 31.93 71.92
C LEU A 271 -51.05 32.23 70.89
N LEU A 272 -50.96 31.64 69.69
CA LEU A 272 -51.93 31.82 68.62
C LEU A 272 -53.31 31.31 69.02
N VAL A 273 -53.38 30.10 69.58
CA VAL A 273 -54.63 29.51 70.10
C VAL A 273 -55.21 30.36 71.23
N GLY A 274 -54.35 30.89 72.11
CA GLY A 274 -54.75 31.81 73.18
C GLY A 274 -55.38 33.10 72.64
N LEU A 275 -54.74 33.74 71.66
CA LEU A 275 -55.27 34.95 71.01
C LEU A 275 -56.61 34.70 70.33
N LEU A 276 -56.74 33.61 69.56
CA LEU A 276 -58.00 33.22 68.91
C LEU A 276 -59.08 32.88 69.94
N GLY A 277 -58.73 32.21 71.03
CA GLY A 277 -59.66 31.88 72.12
C GLY A 277 -60.16 33.15 72.85
N VAL A 278 -59.27 34.10 73.10
CA VAL A 278 -59.61 35.41 73.68
C VAL A 278 -60.48 36.22 72.73
N GLU A 279 -60.16 36.26 71.44
CA GLU A 279 -60.97 36.92 70.42
C GLU A 279 -62.39 36.33 70.37
N TRP A 280 -62.51 35.00 70.31
CA TRP A 280 -63.80 34.32 70.31
C TRP A 280 -64.60 34.63 71.58
N PHE A 281 -63.96 34.61 72.75
CA PHE A 281 -64.59 34.94 74.02
C PHE A 281 -65.08 36.40 74.06
N LEU A 282 -64.28 37.34 73.56
CA LEU A 282 -64.65 38.76 73.43
C LEU A 282 -65.81 38.94 72.45
N ARG A 283 -65.78 38.28 71.28
CA ARG A 283 -66.87 38.29 70.30
C ARG A 283 -68.18 37.78 70.87
N LYS A 284 -68.13 36.69 71.64
CA LYS A 284 -69.31 36.12 72.31
C LYS A 284 -69.83 37.02 73.42
N ARG A 285 -68.95 37.71 74.15
CA ARG A 285 -69.35 38.71 75.17
C ARG A 285 -69.99 39.95 74.55
N TRP A 286 -69.50 40.39 73.38
CA TRP A 286 -69.98 41.58 72.69
C TRP A 286 -71.12 41.32 71.69
N GLY A 287 -71.63 40.09 71.61
CA GLY A 287 -72.83 39.75 70.83
C GLY A 287 -72.65 39.75 69.32
N LEU A 288 -71.40 39.58 68.84
CA LEU A 288 -71.08 39.50 67.41
C LEU A 288 -71.19 38.06 66.85
N VAL A 289 -71.44 37.06 67.70
CA VAL A 289 -71.70 35.64 67.42
C VAL A 289 -72.63 35.07 68.49
#